data_AF-A0A8H7UZN4-F1
#
_entry.id   AF-A0A8H7UZN4-F1
#
_cell.length_a   1.000
_cell.length_b   1.000
_cell.length_c   1.000
_cell.angle_alpha   90.00
_cell.angle_beta   90.00
_cell.angle_gamma   90.00
#
_symmetry.space_group_name_H-M   'P 1'
#
loop_
_entity.id
_entity.type
_entity.pdbx_description
1 polymer ?
#
loop_
_entity_poly.entity_id
_entity_poly.type
_entity_poly.pdbx_seq_one_letter_code
_entity_poly.pdbx_strand_id
1 'polypeptide(L)'
;MSSAVLNRLSFALFHSIARKNSLHLRPSTCQRFSTSSIFFRDPNSVTEPTPYSIRRTWSRADTEKLLILVTKYGNKWKVFANYFPGRTSFCIRAHYFSVTHDTTRWTLEEKKILQQRLGSEQDPENIDWEAIQSSLPKRRTIARIKQFWQNSIHPTLNRGSWIPAETERLKKLVSKHGKDWETIAKEIGTRSEDQCRNKWAYEVSTLKKGEFSKEEDDALLQAVKKYGIDEFQKIQTEMKSQRSISQLRTRYHNFLDPDVDRSPWTEEEKKVAGEMFAELKNLRAVKIKMNSKRSIRDMYNQLRNR
;
A
#
# COMPACT_ATOMS: atom_id res chain seq x y z
N MET A 1 44.96 26.47 -1.39
CA MET A 1 43.65 27.15 -1.61
C MET A 1 42.52 26.13 -1.64
N SER A 2 41.45 26.15 -0.85
CA SER A 2 41.25 26.50 0.55
C SER A 2 40.12 25.57 1.03
N SER A 3 40.34 24.82 2.12
CA SER A 3 39.41 23.87 2.78
C SER A 3 38.16 24.54 3.38
N ALA A 4 37.92 25.82 3.06
CA ALA A 4 36.86 26.63 3.63
C ALA A 4 35.56 26.67 2.78
N VAL A 5 35.57 26.17 1.54
CA VAL A 5 34.39 26.22 0.65
C VAL A 5 33.44 25.03 0.90
N LEU A 6 33.95 23.86 1.28
CA LEU A 6 33.14 22.66 1.53
C LEU A 6 32.31 22.72 2.84
N ASN A 7 32.73 23.54 3.82
CA ASN A 7 31.99 23.71 5.07
C ASN A 7 30.85 24.75 4.98
N ARG A 8 30.78 25.59 3.94
CA ARG A 8 29.68 26.55 3.76
C ARG A 8 28.46 25.96 3.04
N LEU A 9 28.67 24.95 2.18
CA LEU A 9 27.57 24.26 1.49
C LEU A 9 26.78 23.28 2.40
N SER A 10 27.42 22.71 3.43
CA SER A 10 26.74 21.82 4.39
C SER A 10 25.81 22.58 5.35
N PHE A 11 26.17 23.80 5.74
CA PHE A 11 25.37 24.64 6.64
C PHE A 11 24.09 25.19 5.98
N ALA A 12 24.15 25.48 4.67
CA ALA A 12 23.00 25.96 3.89
C ALA A 12 21.92 24.88 3.71
N LEU A 13 22.32 23.62 3.51
CA LEU A 13 21.42 22.46 3.54
C LEU A 13 20.80 22.26 4.93
N PHE A 14 21.59 22.41 5.99
CA PHE A 14 21.13 22.29 7.38
C PHE A 14 20.07 23.35 7.77
N HIS A 15 20.26 24.62 7.37
CA HIS A 15 19.32 25.70 7.70
C HIS A 15 18.06 25.70 6.82
N SER A 16 18.16 25.26 5.56
CA SER A 16 16.99 25.14 4.67
C SER A 16 16.05 24.00 5.11
N ILE A 17 16.60 22.89 5.62
CA ILE A 17 15.83 21.76 6.15
C ILE A 17 15.24 22.07 7.54
N ALA A 18 15.95 22.86 8.37
CA ALA A 18 15.49 23.21 9.71
C ALA A 18 14.38 24.29 9.74
N ARG A 19 14.33 25.23 8.79
CA ARG A 19 13.33 26.34 8.81
C ARG A 19 11.94 25.97 8.26
N LYS A 20 11.74 24.83 7.60
CA LYS A 20 10.44 24.46 6.98
C LYS A 20 9.68 23.32 7.67
N ASN A 21 10.17 22.77 8.78
CA ASN A 21 9.50 21.70 9.53
C ASN A 21 8.73 22.20 10.76
N SER A 22 8.00 23.30 10.61
CA SER A 22 6.95 23.73 11.53
C SER A 22 5.57 23.36 10.99
N LEU A 23 5.38 22.11 10.58
CA LEU A 23 4.05 21.56 10.28
C LEU A 23 3.98 20.13 10.81
N HIS A 24 2.97 19.91 11.65
CA HIS A 24 2.63 18.68 12.36
C HIS A 24 3.10 17.39 11.66
N LEU A 25 4.02 16.68 12.33
CA LEU A 25 4.36 15.30 12.02
C LEU A 25 3.10 14.44 12.16
N ARG A 26 2.46 14.08 11.04
CA ARG A 26 1.42 13.04 11.02
C ARG A 26 2.11 11.67 11.16
N PRO A 27 1.60 10.76 12.00
CA PRO A 27 2.17 9.44 12.15
C PRO A 27 2.00 8.60 10.87
N SER A 28 3.12 8.25 10.24
CA SER A 28 3.19 7.42 9.03
C SER A 28 2.77 5.98 9.33
N THR A 29 1.59 5.57 8.87
CA THR A 29 1.15 4.16 8.91
C THR A 29 1.86 3.35 7.84
N CYS A 30 2.79 2.47 8.23
CA CYS A 30 3.34 1.44 7.33
C CYS A 30 2.23 0.52 6.83
N GLN A 31 2.12 0.42 5.50
CA GLN A 31 1.26 -0.51 4.78
C GLN A 31 1.52 -1.96 5.22
N ARG A 32 0.43 -2.72 5.36
CA ARG A 32 0.45 -4.15 5.69
C ARG A 32 1.05 -4.94 4.53
N PHE A 33 2.10 -5.70 4.80
CA PHE A 33 2.38 -6.91 4.02
C PHE A 33 1.89 -8.11 4.82
N SER A 34 1.05 -8.90 4.16
CA SER A 34 0.50 -10.17 4.62
C SER A 34 1.54 -11.24 4.37
N THR A 35 2.18 -11.76 5.42
CA THR A 35 2.84 -13.07 5.35
C THR A 35 1.94 -14.06 6.05
N SER A 36 1.21 -14.81 5.24
CA SER A 36 0.52 -16.03 5.65
C SER A 36 1.57 -17.05 6.06
N SER A 37 1.65 -17.37 7.35
CA SER A 37 2.19 -18.64 7.82
C SER A 37 1.50 -18.95 9.13
N ILE A 38 0.54 -19.87 9.06
CA ILE A 38 -0.22 -20.37 10.20
C ILE A 38 0.66 -21.44 10.84
N PHE A 39 1.28 -21.12 11.97
CA PHE A 39 1.76 -22.14 12.90
C PHE A 39 0.72 -22.23 14.02
N PHE A 40 0.02 -23.35 14.09
CA PHE A 40 -0.76 -23.74 15.27
C PHE A 40 0.19 -23.75 16.49
N ARG A 41 -0.18 -23.05 17.57
CA ARG A 41 0.55 -23.09 18.83
C ARG A 41 -0.39 -23.49 19.96
N ASP A 42 0.11 -24.41 20.77
CA ASP A 42 -0.50 -25.06 21.92
C ASP A 42 -1.02 -24.04 22.97
N PRO A 43 -2.27 -24.17 23.46
CA PRO A 43 -2.89 -23.21 24.38
C PRO A 43 -2.29 -23.14 25.79
N ASN A 44 -1.35 -24.03 26.17
CA ASN A 44 -0.78 -24.04 27.53
C ASN A 44 0.72 -23.71 27.64
N SER A 45 1.39 -23.24 26.57
CA SER A 45 2.78 -22.79 26.70
C SER A 45 2.83 -21.31 27.14
N VAL A 46 3.17 -21.06 28.41
CA VAL A 46 3.62 -19.74 28.88
C VAL A 46 5.02 -19.51 28.28
N THR A 47 5.07 -19.07 27.03
CA THR A 47 6.32 -18.57 26.42
C THR A 47 6.26 -17.06 26.41
N GLU A 48 7.26 -16.43 27.02
CA GLU A 48 7.48 -14.99 26.99
C GLU A 48 7.35 -14.45 25.56
N PRO A 49 6.75 -13.26 25.38
CA PRO A 49 6.50 -12.71 24.06
C PRO A 49 7.82 -12.53 23.30
N THR A 50 7.93 -13.18 22.14
CA THR A 50 9.11 -13.08 21.30
C THR A 50 9.37 -11.60 20.93
N PRO A 51 10.64 -11.13 20.94
CA PRO A 51 11.00 -9.72 20.80
C PRO A 51 10.85 -9.17 19.36
N TYR A 52 10.10 -9.86 18.51
CA TYR A 52 9.83 -9.42 17.15
C TYR A 52 8.64 -8.46 17.14
N SER A 53 8.93 -7.21 16.78
CA SER A 53 7.94 -6.21 16.37
C SER A 53 7.11 -5.58 17.50
N ILE A 54 7.77 -4.99 18.49
CA ILE A 54 7.25 -3.71 18.99
C ILE A 54 7.41 -2.73 17.81
N ARG A 55 6.30 -2.30 17.21
CA ARG A 55 6.26 -1.13 16.31
C ARG A 55 6.65 0.11 17.10
N ARG A 56 7.91 0.22 17.55
CA ARG A 56 8.43 1.46 18.10
C ARG A 56 8.36 2.49 16.99
N THR A 57 7.81 3.65 17.30
CA THR A 57 7.91 4.82 16.41
C THR A 57 9.38 5.23 16.31
N TRP A 58 9.78 5.81 15.17
CA TRP A 58 11.11 6.38 15.05
C TRP A 58 11.16 7.70 15.82
N SER A 59 12.10 7.82 16.76
CA SER A 59 12.30 9.09 17.45
C SER A 59 13.04 10.09 16.55
N ARG A 60 12.98 11.38 16.89
CA ARG A 60 13.75 12.42 16.22
C ARG A 60 15.25 12.15 16.35
N ALA A 61 15.71 11.75 17.53
CA ALA A 61 17.11 11.40 17.80
C ALA A 61 17.57 10.19 16.97
N ASP A 62 16.74 9.14 16.86
CA ASP A 62 17.07 7.98 16.02
C ASP A 62 17.17 8.36 14.55
N THR A 63 16.27 9.24 14.09
CA THR A 63 16.27 9.73 12.71
C THR A 63 17.51 10.55 12.43
N GLU A 64 17.88 11.48 13.31
CA GLU A 64 19.09 12.28 13.19
C GLU A 64 20.35 11.43 13.21
N LYS A 65 20.45 10.49 14.16
CA LYS A 65 21.54 9.50 14.22
C LYS A 65 21.67 8.71 12.92
N LEU A 66 20.55 8.28 12.34
CA LEU A 66 20.53 7.55 11.06
C LEU A 66 21.05 8.42 9.91
N LEU A 67 20.61 9.66 9.82
CA LEU A 67 21.06 10.60 8.78
C LEU A 67 22.57 10.84 8.89
N ILE A 68 23.09 11.08 10.10
CA ILE A 68 24.53 11.26 10.34
C ILE A 68 25.33 10.03 9.91
N LEU A 69 24.87 8.83 10.29
CA LEU A 69 25.54 7.57 9.91
C LEU A 69 25.59 7.38 8.39
N VAL A 70 24.50 7.67 7.69
CA VAL A 70 24.45 7.57 6.22
C VAL A 70 25.34 8.62 5.56
N THR A 71 25.34 9.87 6.06
CA THR A 71 26.22 10.92 5.54
C THR A 71 27.69 10.59 5.74
N LYS A 72 28.07 10.01 6.88
CA LYS A 72 29.47 9.71 7.20
C LYS A 72 30.00 8.44 6.53
N TYR A 73 29.17 7.38 6.42
CA TYR A 73 29.65 6.05 6.02
C TYR A 73 28.94 5.49 4.78
N GLY A 74 27.98 6.22 4.20
CA GLY A 74 27.14 5.75 3.11
C GLY A 74 26.11 4.70 3.54
N ASN A 75 25.57 3.97 2.58
CA ASN A 75 24.44 3.06 2.78
C ASN A 75 24.88 1.70 3.35
N LYS A 76 25.16 1.62 4.66
CA LYS A 76 25.58 0.39 5.34
C LYS A 76 24.48 -0.19 6.25
N TRP A 77 23.31 -0.49 5.69
CA TRP A 77 22.11 -0.88 6.46
C TRP A 77 22.30 -2.06 7.42
N LYS A 78 23.06 -3.09 7.02
CA LYS A 78 23.36 -4.25 7.87
C LYS A 78 24.20 -3.84 9.09
N VAL A 79 25.19 -2.97 8.89
CA VAL A 79 26.04 -2.44 9.96
C VAL A 79 25.24 -1.50 10.86
N PHE A 80 24.35 -0.69 10.28
CA PHE A 80 23.51 0.23 11.04
C PHE A 80 22.54 -0.48 11.98
N ALA A 81 22.14 -1.72 11.70
CA ALA A 81 21.32 -2.52 12.61
C ALA A 81 21.92 -2.64 14.01
N ASN A 82 23.26 -2.67 14.13
CA ASN A 82 23.95 -2.72 15.42
C ASN A 82 23.77 -1.43 16.26
N TYR A 83 23.45 -0.30 15.62
CA TYR A 83 23.27 0.99 16.28
C TYR A 83 21.81 1.29 16.66
N PHE A 84 20.87 0.44 16.21
CA PHE A 84 19.43 0.57 16.43
C PHE A 84 18.86 -0.77 16.95
N PRO A 85 19.01 -1.07 18.26
CA PRO A 85 18.57 -2.34 18.82
C PRO A 85 17.07 -2.57 18.59
N GLY A 86 16.71 -3.77 18.15
CA GLY A 86 15.34 -4.13 17.78
C GLY A 86 14.87 -3.62 16.41
N ARG A 87 15.76 -3.02 15.60
CA ARG A 87 15.47 -2.65 14.21
C ARG A 87 16.26 -3.54 13.24
N THR A 88 15.56 -4.10 12.27
CA THR A 88 16.21 -4.80 11.17
C THR A 88 16.79 -3.80 10.17
N SER A 89 17.81 -4.23 9.42
CA SER A 89 18.39 -3.43 8.32
C SER A 89 17.35 -2.97 7.30
N PHE A 90 16.31 -3.80 7.06
CA PHE A 90 15.16 -3.46 6.23
C PHE A 90 14.38 -2.27 6.79
N CYS A 91 14.03 -2.30 8.08
CA CYS A 91 13.30 -1.20 8.73
C CYS A 91 14.10 0.10 8.71
N ILE A 92 15.41 0.04 8.89
CA ILE A 92 16.31 1.20 8.84
C ILE A 92 16.31 1.80 7.44
N ARG A 93 16.52 0.97 6.41
CA ARG A 93 16.48 1.40 5.01
C ARG A 93 15.14 2.04 4.66
N ALA A 94 14.03 1.39 5.03
CA ALA A 94 12.69 1.88 4.77
C ALA A 94 12.44 3.24 5.45
N HIS A 95 12.86 3.40 6.70
CA HIS A 95 12.76 4.68 7.42
C HIS A 95 13.57 5.77 6.74
N TYR A 96 14.84 5.49 6.42
CA TYR A 96 15.69 6.43 5.71
C TYR A 96 15.04 6.94 4.42
N PHE A 97 14.54 6.03 3.56
CA PHE A 97 13.86 6.43 2.32
C PHE A 97 12.57 7.21 2.59
N SER A 98 11.82 6.89 3.63
CA SER A 98 10.59 7.62 3.99
C SER A 98 10.84 9.06 4.42
N VAL A 99 12.01 9.34 5.03
CA VAL A 99 12.38 10.69 5.49
C VAL A 99 13.06 11.49 4.39
N THR A 100 13.86 10.83 3.56
CA THR A 100 14.70 11.50 2.55
C THR A 100 14.08 11.62 1.17
N HIS A 101 13.02 10.86 0.89
CA HIS A 101 12.38 10.86 -0.42
C HIS A 101 10.87 11.10 -0.32
N ASP A 102 10.35 11.87 -1.27
CA ASP A 102 8.93 12.17 -1.33
C ASP A 102 8.15 11.01 -1.98
N THR A 103 7.22 10.43 -1.22
CA THR A 103 6.29 9.38 -1.68
C THR A 103 4.89 9.91 -2.00
N THR A 104 4.67 11.21 -1.88
CA THR A 104 3.37 11.85 -2.13
C THR A 104 3.04 11.88 -3.63
N ARG A 105 1.85 12.39 -3.97
CA ARG A 105 1.40 12.54 -5.36
C ARG A 105 2.34 13.46 -6.15
N TRP A 106 2.50 13.16 -7.43
CA TRP A 106 3.28 13.98 -8.37
C TRP A 106 2.61 15.35 -8.56
N THR A 107 3.37 16.41 -8.33
CA THR A 107 2.91 17.79 -8.53
C THR A 107 2.90 18.16 -10.01
N LEU A 108 2.19 19.22 -10.38
CA LEU A 108 2.18 19.70 -11.76
C LEU A 108 3.58 20.17 -12.21
N GLU A 109 4.33 20.81 -11.32
CA GLU A 109 5.70 21.26 -11.57
C GLU A 109 6.64 20.07 -11.85
N GLU A 110 6.61 19.02 -11.02
CA GLU A 110 7.38 17.80 -11.24
C GLU A 110 7.04 17.16 -12.58
N LYS A 111 5.75 17.09 -12.92
CA LYS A 111 5.30 16.55 -14.20
C LYS A 111 5.81 17.35 -15.39
N LYS A 112 5.82 18.68 -15.31
CA LYS A 112 6.37 19.55 -16.36
C LYS A 112 7.86 19.34 -16.56
N ILE A 113 8.64 19.27 -15.47
CA ILE A 113 10.08 18.99 -15.52
C ILE A 113 10.34 17.65 -16.19
N LEU A 114 9.62 16.61 -15.77
CA LEU A 114 9.77 15.27 -16.35
C LEU A 114 9.33 15.24 -17.82
N GLN A 115 8.23 15.90 -18.19
CA GLN A 115 7.79 15.96 -19.58
C GLN A 115 8.81 16.68 -20.48
N GLN A 116 9.41 17.75 -19.99
CA GLN A 116 10.43 18.50 -20.73
C GLN A 116 11.72 17.69 -20.91
N ARG A 117 12.15 16.97 -19.88
CA ARG A 117 13.41 16.21 -19.88
C ARG A 117 13.30 14.84 -20.54
N LEU A 118 12.11 14.23 -20.53
CA LEU A 118 11.88 12.83 -20.92
C LEU A 118 10.84 12.66 -22.03
N GLY A 119 10.24 13.73 -22.53
CA GLY A 119 9.09 13.65 -23.43
C GLY A 119 9.39 13.05 -24.80
N SER A 120 10.65 13.15 -25.28
CA SER A 120 11.09 12.64 -26.57
C SER A 120 11.90 11.35 -26.48
N GLU A 121 12.45 11.03 -25.31
CA GLU A 121 13.34 9.87 -25.15
C GLU A 121 12.52 8.59 -24.96
N GLN A 122 12.91 7.54 -25.68
CA GLN A 122 12.24 6.24 -25.67
C GLN A 122 13.10 5.17 -25.00
N ASP A 123 14.43 5.33 -25.01
CA ASP A 123 15.33 4.34 -24.46
C ASP A 123 15.68 4.66 -22.99
N PRO A 124 15.36 3.76 -22.03
CA PRO A 124 15.75 3.92 -20.63
C PRO A 124 17.26 4.06 -20.39
N GLU A 125 18.10 3.51 -21.28
CA GLU A 125 19.56 3.50 -21.14
C GLU A 125 20.18 4.87 -21.47
N ASN A 126 19.55 5.62 -22.37
CA ASN A 126 20.00 6.97 -22.75
C ASN A 126 19.61 8.04 -21.73
N ILE A 127 18.81 7.68 -20.71
CA ILE A 127 18.28 8.62 -19.73
C ILE A 127 19.21 8.70 -18.51
N ASP A 128 19.75 9.90 -18.26
CA ASP A 128 20.42 10.21 -16.99
C ASP A 128 19.39 10.44 -15.86
N TRP A 129 19.06 9.35 -15.18
CA TRP A 129 18.12 9.35 -14.06
C TRP A 129 18.59 10.14 -12.83
N GLU A 130 19.91 10.30 -12.65
CA GLU A 130 20.48 11.02 -11.51
C GLU A 130 20.40 12.54 -11.72
N ALA A 131 20.69 13.01 -12.93
CA ALA A 131 20.47 14.39 -13.32
C ALA A 131 18.99 14.79 -13.18
N ILE A 132 18.08 13.90 -13.59
CA ILE A 132 16.64 14.14 -13.45
C ILE A 132 16.23 14.20 -11.98
N GLN A 133 16.67 13.25 -11.15
CA GLN A 133 16.39 13.28 -9.71
C GLN A 133 16.84 14.61 -9.08
N SER A 134 18.01 15.10 -9.49
CA SER A 134 18.60 16.34 -8.97
C SER A 134 17.84 17.60 -9.41
N SER A 135 17.15 17.54 -10.56
CA SER A 135 16.34 18.64 -11.08
C SER A 135 14.95 18.78 -10.43
N LEU A 136 14.49 17.76 -9.69
CA LEU A 136 13.16 17.79 -9.05
C LEU A 136 13.17 18.67 -7.79
N PRO A 137 12.09 19.44 -7.53
CA PRO A 137 11.99 20.30 -6.34
C PRO A 137 12.05 19.50 -5.03
N LYS A 138 11.67 18.23 -5.08
CA LYS A 138 11.80 17.27 -3.99
C LYS A 138 12.43 15.99 -4.48
N ARG A 139 13.32 15.43 -3.67
CA ARG A 139 14.01 14.18 -4.01
C ARG A 139 13.02 13.02 -4.05
N ARG A 140 12.97 12.30 -5.17
CA ARG A 140 12.21 11.05 -5.31
C ARG A 140 13.15 9.94 -5.73
N THR A 141 12.90 8.71 -5.29
CA THR A 141 13.78 7.58 -5.64
C THR A 141 13.79 7.38 -7.15
N ILE A 142 14.93 7.05 -7.74
CA ILE A 142 15.06 6.79 -9.18
C ILE A 142 14.03 5.78 -9.67
N ALA A 143 13.82 4.69 -8.93
CA ALA A 143 12.81 3.68 -9.26
C ALA A 143 11.39 4.26 -9.42
N ARG A 144 11.04 5.26 -8.59
CA ARG A 144 9.74 5.93 -8.66
C ARG A 144 9.64 6.85 -9.87
N ILE A 145 10.73 7.54 -10.21
CA ILE A 145 10.82 8.37 -11.42
C ILE A 145 10.69 7.48 -12.66
N LYS A 146 11.44 6.37 -12.73
CA LYS A 146 11.36 5.36 -13.80
C LYS A 146 9.94 4.82 -13.95
N GLN A 147 9.33 4.38 -12.86
CA GLN A 147 7.96 3.86 -12.87
C GLN A 147 6.96 4.91 -13.38
N PHE A 148 7.09 6.17 -12.95
CA PHE A 148 6.21 7.22 -13.43
C PHE A 148 6.41 7.52 -14.91
N TRP A 149 7.65 7.56 -15.39
CA TRP A 149 7.94 7.70 -16.81
C TRP A 149 7.31 6.56 -17.62
N GLN A 150 7.61 5.31 -17.25
CA GLN A 150 7.07 4.09 -17.90
C GLN A 150 5.54 4.07 -17.94
N ASN A 151 4.86 4.55 -16.90
CA ASN A 151 3.41 4.41 -16.78
C ASN A 151 2.62 5.64 -17.27
N SER A 152 3.26 6.80 -17.46
CA SER A 152 2.55 8.06 -17.70
C SER A 152 3.17 8.98 -18.77
N ILE A 153 4.49 9.01 -18.91
CA ILE A 153 5.18 9.94 -19.82
C ILE A 153 5.71 9.24 -21.07
N HIS A 154 5.98 7.93 -21.01
CA HIS A 154 6.60 7.17 -22.09
C HIS A 154 5.96 7.48 -23.46
N PRO A 155 6.76 7.81 -24.49
CA PRO A 155 6.23 8.35 -25.74
C PRO A 155 5.23 7.46 -26.47
N THR A 156 5.37 6.13 -26.34
CA THR A 156 4.48 5.15 -26.99
C THR A 156 3.09 5.07 -26.35
N LEU A 157 2.87 5.69 -25.18
CA LEU A 157 1.61 5.56 -24.45
C LEU A 157 0.51 6.44 -25.03
N ASN A 158 -0.61 5.80 -25.36
CA ASN A 158 -1.85 6.47 -25.65
C ASN A 158 -2.55 6.90 -24.35
N ARG A 159 -2.84 8.19 -24.27
CA ARG A 159 -3.51 8.85 -23.13
C ARG A 159 -5.00 9.09 -23.36
N GLY A 160 -5.49 8.84 -24.58
CA GLY A 160 -6.89 8.94 -24.95
C GLY A 160 -7.70 7.71 -24.55
N SER A 161 -8.99 7.74 -24.88
CA SER A 161 -9.94 6.65 -24.64
C SER A 161 -9.48 5.34 -25.27
N TRP A 162 -9.86 4.22 -24.65
CA TRP A 162 -9.66 2.89 -25.23
C TRP A 162 -10.58 2.69 -26.42
N ILE A 163 -10.01 2.31 -27.56
CA ILE A 163 -10.82 1.93 -28.71
C ILE A 163 -11.35 0.49 -28.54
N PRO A 164 -12.48 0.13 -29.17
CA PRO A 164 -13.04 -1.22 -29.07
C PRO A 164 -12.05 -2.31 -29.49
N ALA A 165 -11.30 -2.08 -30.58
CA ALA A 165 -10.27 -3.02 -31.05
C ALA A 165 -9.14 -3.26 -30.03
N GLU A 166 -8.67 -2.21 -29.35
CA GLU A 166 -7.69 -2.33 -28.25
C GLU A 166 -8.27 -3.13 -27.08
N THR A 167 -9.55 -2.93 -26.77
CA THR A 167 -10.23 -3.64 -25.68
C THR A 167 -10.39 -5.13 -25.99
N GLU A 168 -10.75 -5.48 -27.23
CA GLU A 168 -10.80 -6.88 -27.68
C GLU A 168 -9.42 -7.54 -27.70
N ARG A 169 -8.38 -6.79 -28.10
CA ARG A 169 -7.00 -7.26 -28.01
C ARG A 169 -6.61 -7.53 -26.55
N LEU A 170 -6.94 -6.63 -25.62
CA LEU A 170 -6.71 -6.83 -24.19
C LEU A 170 -7.39 -8.10 -23.67
N LYS A 171 -8.64 -8.38 -24.08
CA LYS A 171 -9.35 -9.62 -23.70
C LYS A 171 -8.64 -10.87 -24.19
N LYS A 172 -8.22 -10.89 -25.46
CA LYS A 172 -7.49 -12.02 -26.03
C LYS A 172 -6.17 -12.26 -25.31
N LEU A 173 -5.44 -11.20 -25.01
CA LEU A 173 -4.15 -11.27 -24.31
C LEU A 173 -4.30 -11.74 -22.86
N VAL A 174 -5.33 -11.29 -22.15
CA VAL A 174 -5.62 -11.79 -20.79
C VAL A 174 -6.02 -13.26 -20.81
N SER A 175 -6.76 -13.71 -21.84
CA SER A 175 -7.07 -15.13 -22.02
C SER A 175 -5.80 -15.97 -22.26
N LYS A 176 -4.84 -15.43 -23.01
CA LYS A 176 -3.58 -16.11 -23.37
C LYS A 176 -2.56 -16.14 -22.24
N HIS A 177 -2.33 -15.01 -21.57
CA HIS A 177 -1.24 -14.80 -20.61
C HIS A 177 -1.71 -14.67 -19.16
N GLY A 178 -3.02 -14.76 -18.90
CA GLY A 178 -3.58 -14.50 -17.59
C GLY A 178 -3.48 -13.03 -17.20
N LYS A 179 -3.17 -12.74 -15.93
CA LYS A 179 -3.05 -11.37 -15.40
C LYS A 179 -1.60 -10.89 -15.35
N ASP A 180 -0.76 -11.36 -16.26
CA ASP A 180 0.60 -10.86 -16.44
C ASP A 180 0.58 -9.53 -17.21
N TRP A 181 0.36 -8.45 -16.47
CA TRP A 181 0.18 -7.12 -17.06
C TRP A 181 1.44 -6.57 -17.72
N GLU A 182 2.63 -7.02 -17.30
CA GLU A 182 3.89 -6.61 -17.90
C GLU A 182 3.99 -7.13 -19.34
N THR A 183 3.78 -8.44 -19.52
CA THR A 183 3.77 -9.08 -20.84
C THR A 183 2.65 -8.53 -21.71
N ILE A 184 1.46 -8.36 -21.14
CA ILE A 184 0.29 -7.83 -21.85
C ILE A 184 0.53 -6.39 -22.32
N ALA A 185 1.11 -5.52 -21.48
CA ALA A 185 1.42 -4.15 -21.86
C ALA A 185 2.46 -4.08 -22.98
N LYS A 186 3.51 -4.93 -22.92
CA LYS A 186 4.50 -5.06 -23.99
C LYS A 186 3.85 -5.49 -25.31
N GLU A 187 2.96 -6.48 -25.28
CA GLU A 187 2.25 -6.94 -26.48
C GLU A 187 1.19 -5.96 -27.00
N ILE A 188 0.60 -5.11 -26.15
CA ILE A 188 -0.31 -4.03 -26.58
C ILE A 188 0.49 -2.86 -27.18
N GLY A 189 1.64 -2.52 -26.58
CA GLY A 189 2.58 -1.48 -27.05
C GLY A 189 2.12 -0.04 -26.79
N THR A 190 0.81 0.23 -26.85
CA THR A 190 0.22 1.57 -26.70
C THR A 190 -0.26 1.88 -25.28
N ARG A 191 -0.26 0.91 -24.36
CA ARG A 191 -0.82 1.03 -23.02
C ARG A 191 0.14 0.48 -21.97
N SER A 192 0.22 1.15 -20.83
CA SER A 192 1.06 0.71 -19.71
C SER A 192 0.39 -0.43 -18.94
N GLU A 193 1.17 -1.17 -18.15
CA GLU A 193 0.66 -2.21 -17.25
C GLU A 193 -0.50 -1.67 -16.39
N ASP A 194 -0.34 -0.48 -15.83
CA ASP A 194 -1.35 0.14 -14.98
C ASP A 194 -2.64 0.44 -15.76
N GLN A 195 -2.53 0.92 -17.00
CA GLN A 195 -3.70 1.16 -17.86
C GLN A 195 -4.43 -0.15 -18.19
N CYS A 196 -3.69 -1.20 -18.59
CA CYS A 196 -4.25 -2.51 -18.93
C CYS A 196 -4.97 -3.14 -17.73
N ARG A 197 -4.31 -3.16 -16.56
CA ARG A 197 -4.87 -3.69 -15.32
C ARG A 197 -6.12 -2.94 -14.89
N ASN A 198 -6.10 -1.61 -14.96
CA ASN A 198 -7.26 -0.79 -14.61
C ASN A 198 -8.42 -1.01 -15.58
N LYS A 199 -8.17 -0.98 -16.90
CA LYS A 199 -9.19 -1.25 -17.92
C LYS A 199 -9.83 -2.62 -17.70
N TRP A 200 -9.02 -3.64 -17.42
CA TRP A 200 -9.53 -4.96 -17.10
C TRP A 200 -10.41 -4.96 -15.84
N ALA A 201 -9.91 -4.38 -14.74
CA ALA A 201 -10.63 -4.40 -13.46
C ALA A 201 -11.96 -3.62 -13.48
N TYR A 202 -12.01 -2.51 -14.23
CA TYR A 202 -13.18 -1.62 -14.20
C TYR A 202 -14.22 -1.93 -15.26
N GLU A 203 -13.79 -2.22 -16.50
CA GLU A 203 -14.70 -2.21 -17.67
C GLU A 203 -14.78 -3.54 -18.40
N VAL A 204 -13.78 -4.41 -18.30
CA VAL A 204 -13.75 -5.66 -19.09
C VAL A 204 -14.04 -6.89 -18.25
N SER A 205 -13.66 -6.88 -16.98
CA SER A 205 -13.90 -7.97 -16.05
C SER A 205 -15.40 -8.26 -15.96
N THR A 206 -15.77 -9.52 -16.20
CA THR A 206 -17.14 -10.05 -16.10
C THR A 206 -17.67 -10.14 -14.66
N LEU A 207 -16.85 -9.76 -13.67
CA LEU A 207 -17.23 -9.82 -12.27
C LEU A 207 -18.41 -8.89 -11.97
N LYS A 208 -19.49 -9.46 -11.39
CA LYS A 208 -20.69 -8.71 -10.98
C LYS A 208 -20.36 -7.75 -9.83
N LYS A 209 -20.68 -6.47 -10.03
CA LYS A 209 -20.56 -5.40 -9.02
C LYS A 209 -21.97 -5.03 -8.51
N GLY A 210 -22.04 -4.44 -7.32
CA GLY A 210 -23.32 -4.03 -6.71
C GLY A 210 -23.84 -4.97 -5.63
N GLU A 211 -25.10 -4.77 -5.23
CA GLU A 211 -25.77 -5.46 -4.12
C GLU A 211 -25.92 -6.96 -4.36
N PHE A 212 -25.86 -7.74 -3.29
CA PHE A 212 -26.11 -9.17 -3.31
C PHE A 212 -27.61 -9.43 -3.31
N SER A 213 -28.08 -10.30 -4.21
CA SER A 213 -29.46 -10.75 -4.16
C SER A 213 -29.66 -11.77 -3.04
N LYS A 214 -30.92 -11.99 -2.65
CA LYS A 214 -31.25 -12.97 -1.62
C LYS A 214 -30.86 -14.39 -2.05
N GLU A 215 -31.02 -14.71 -3.33
CA GLU A 215 -30.61 -16.00 -3.91
C GLU A 215 -29.09 -16.17 -3.87
N GLU A 216 -28.32 -15.10 -4.11
CA GLU A 216 -26.85 -15.12 -3.96
C GLU A 216 -26.45 -15.39 -2.50
N ASP A 217 -27.16 -14.79 -1.53
CA ASP A 217 -26.90 -14.99 -0.11
C ASP A 217 -27.27 -16.40 0.36
N ASP A 218 -28.42 -16.92 -0.06
CA ASP A 218 -28.89 -18.27 0.29
C ASP A 218 -27.93 -19.34 -0.27
N ALA A 219 -27.51 -19.19 -1.52
CA ALA A 219 -26.51 -20.06 -2.12
C ALA A 219 -25.14 -19.96 -1.42
N LEU A 220 -24.75 -18.75 -0.98
CA LEU A 220 -23.50 -18.55 -0.23
C LEU A 220 -23.55 -19.23 1.13
N LEU A 221 -24.66 -19.13 1.85
CA LEU A 221 -24.87 -19.81 3.14
C LEU A 221 -24.81 -21.33 3.00
N GLN A 222 -25.48 -21.89 1.98
CA GLN A 222 -25.46 -23.33 1.72
C GLN A 222 -24.05 -23.83 1.38
N ALA A 223 -23.33 -23.10 0.53
CA ALA A 223 -21.98 -23.46 0.13
C ALA A 223 -20.98 -23.35 1.29
N VAL A 224 -21.09 -22.31 2.13
CA VAL A 224 -20.26 -22.18 3.35
C VAL A 224 -20.57 -23.30 4.34
N LYS A 225 -21.84 -23.68 4.51
CA LYS A 225 -22.21 -24.83 5.35
C LYS A 225 -21.60 -26.14 4.85
N LYS A 226 -21.46 -26.31 3.53
CA LYS A 226 -20.90 -27.51 2.89
C LYS A 226 -19.36 -27.57 2.95
N TYR A 227 -18.68 -26.45 2.70
CA TYR A 227 -17.21 -26.43 2.52
C TYR A 227 -16.44 -25.74 3.66
N GLY A 228 -17.12 -25.03 4.55
CA GLY A 228 -16.51 -24.24 5.63
C GLY A 228 -16.12 -22.81 5.20
N ILE A 229 -15.68 -22.01 6.18
CA ILE A 229 -15.40 -20.58 6.02
C ILE A 229 -14.05 -20.26 5.36
N ASP A 230 -13.16 -21.23 5.19
CA ASP A 230 -11.83 -21.00 4.61
C ASP A 230 -11.80 -21.21 3.08
N GLU A 231 -12.73 -22.01 2.57
CA GLU A 231 -12.72 -22.57 1.20
C GLU A 231 -13.52 -21.73 0.19
N PHE A 232 -13.38 -20.40 0.25
CA PHE A 232 -14.14 -19.48 -0.62
C PHE A 232 -13.87 -19.63 -2.13
N GLN A 233 -12.75 -20.26 -2.51
CA GLN A 233 -12.49 -20.61 -3.90
C GLN A 233 -13.42 -21.73 -4.37
N LYS A 234 -13.58 -22.81 -3.59
CA LYS A 234 -14.53 -23.91 -3.89
C LYS A 234 -15.97 -23.40 -3.89
N ILE A 235 -16.32 -22.56 -2.91
CA ILE A 235 -17.62 -21.91 -2.81
C ILE A 235 -17.96 -21.11 -4.08
N GLN A 236 -17.01 -20.30 -4.57
CA GLN A 236 -17.22 -19.51 -5.79
C GLN A 236 -17.50 -20.41 -7.00
N THR A 237 -16.75 -21.51 -7.13
CA THR A 237 -16.91 -22.48 -8.22
C THR A 237 -18.24 -23.22 -8.14
N GLU A 238 -18.64 -23.70 -6.95
CA GLU A 238 -19.91 -24.41 -6.72
C GLU A 238 -21.11 -23.54 -7.11
N MET A 239 -21.13 -22.30 -6.62
CA MET A 239 -22.19 -21.34 -6.90
C MET A 239 -22.16 -20.83 -8.34
N LYS A 240 -21.11 -21.16 -9.11
CA LYS A 240 -20.80 -20.57 -10.42
C LYS A 240 -20.88 -19.04 -10.37
N SER A 241 -20.43 -18.46 -9.26
CA SER A 241 -20.66 -17.06 -8.97
C SER A 241 -19.77 -16.17 -9.82
N GLN A 242 -20.38 -15.13 -10.40
CA GLN A 242 -19.66 -14.04 -11.06
C GLN A 242 -19.09 -13.02 -10.03
N ARG A 243 -19.22 -13.25 -8.73
CA ARG A 243 -18.57 -12.42 -7.68
C ARG A 243 -17.17 -12.92 -7.43
N SER A 244 -16.25 -12.03 -7.08
CA SER A 244 -14.91 -12.43 -6.62
C SER A 244 -14.95 -13.08 -5.24
N ILE A 245 -13.96 -13.95 -4.97
CA ILE A 245 -13.71 -14.57 -3.65
C ILE A 245 -13.74 -13.54 -2.52
N SER A 246 -13.10 -12.37 -2.72
CA SER A 246 -13.07 -11.31 -1.71
C SER A 246 -14.45 -10.73 -1.44
N GLN A 247 -15.31 -10.59 -2.46
CA GLN A 247 -16.68 -10.12 -2.28
C GLN A 247 -17.51 -11.13 -1.50
N LEU A 248 -17.43 -12.42 -1.85
CA LEU A 248 -18.13 -13.50 -1.14
C LEU A 248 -17.71 -13.56 0.33
N ARG A 249 -16.40 -13.57 0.60
CA ARG A 249 -15.85 -13.56 1.96
C ARG A 249 -16.30 -12.34 2.76
N THR A 250 -16.25 -11.16 2.15
CA THR A 250 -16.68 -9.92 2.79
C THR A 250 -18.18 -9.92 3.06
N ARG A 251 -18.99 -10.48 2.14
CA ARG A 251 -20.44 -10.60 2.31
C ARG A 251 -20.76 -11.51 3.49
N TYR A 252 -20.16 -12.69 3.53
CA TYR A 252 -20.38 -13.66 4.61
C TYR A 252 -20.03 -13.08 5.99
N HIS A 253 -18.76 -12.71 6.23
CA HIS A 253 -18.29 -12.28 7.55
C HIS A 253 -18.88 -10.95 8.06
N ASN A 254 -19.51 -10.15 7.21
CA ASN A 254 -20.14 -8.90 7.67
C ASN A 254 -21.66 -9.01 7.76
N PHE A 255 -22.31 -9.83 6.92
CA PHE A 255 -23.77 -9.81 6.76
C PHE A 255 -24.46 -11.16 6.96
N LEU A 256 -23.78 -12.30 6.79
CA LEU A 256 -24.43 -13.62 6.84
C LEU A 256 -23.94 -14.50 7.98
N ASP A 257 -22.75 -14.25 8.51
CA ASP A 257 -22.14 -14.99 9.62
C ASP A 257 -23.02 -14.92 10.89
N PRO A 258 -23.56 -16.03 11.40
CA PRO A 258 -24.48 -16.03 12.54
C PRO A 258 -23.88 -15.41 13.81
N ASP A 259 -22.56 -15.47 13.98
CA ASP A 259 -21.87 -14.97 15.18
C ASP A 259 -21.71 -13.44 15.19
N VAL A 260 -22.02 -12.78 14.07
CA VAL A 260 -21.85 -11.33 13.93
C VAL A 260 -23.09 -10.60 14.45
N ASP A 261 -22.87 -9.78 15.47
CA ASP A 261 -23.89 -8.86 16.00
C ASP A 261 -24.11 -7.69 15.03
N ARG A 262 -25.38 -7.44 14.72
CA ARG A 262 -25.89 -6.42 13.78
C ARG A 262 -26.96 -5.53 14.43
N SER A 263 -27.13 -5.63 15.75
CA SER A 263 -28.05 -4.77 16.50
C SER A 263 -27.65 -3.29 16.39
N PRO A 264 -28.57 -2.33 16.61
CA PRO A 264 -28.19 -0.93 16.73
C PRO A 264 -27.16 -0.71 17.84
N TRP A 265 -26.25 0.23 17.66
CA TRP A 265 -25.26 0.59 18.68
C TRP A 265 -25.89 1.33 19.85
N THR A 266 -25.61 0.89 21.06
CA THR A 266 -25.92 1.64 22.29
C THR A 266 -24.95 2.82 22.47
N GLU A 267 -25.35 3.84 23.21
CA GLU A 267 -24.50 5.01 23.47
C GLU A 267 -23.27 4.64 24.31
N GLU A 268 -23.43 3.69 25.23
CA GLU A 268 -22.36 3.15 26.06
C GLU A 268 -21.30 2.43 25.21
N GLU A 269 -21.73 1.55 24.30
CA GLU A 269 -20.82 0.88 23.36
C GLU A 269 -20.07 1.88 22.49
N LYS A 270 -20.75 2.93 22.00
CA LYS A 270 -20.12 3.99 21.19
C LYS A 270 -19.05 4.75 21.97
N LYS A 271 -19.32 5.03 23.25
CA LYS A 271 -18.38 5.72 24.13
C LYS A 271 -17.14 4.86 24.36
N VAL A 272 -17.33 3.61 24.81
CA VAL A 272 -16.23 2.68 25.10
C VAL A 272 -15.39 2.40 23.85
N ALA A 273 -16.02 2.14 22.70
CA ALA A 273 -15.30 1.90 21.45
C ALA A 273 -14.49 3.14 21.00
N GLY A 274 -15.03 4.35 21.21
CA GLY A 274 -14.34 5.60 20.90
C GLY A 274 -13.11 5.85 21.78
N GLU A 275 -13.25 5.67 23.09
CA GLU A 275 -12.14 5.80 24.05
C GLU A 275 -11.04 4.79 23.78
N MET A 276 -11.39 3.51 23.59
CA MET A 276 -10.43 2.47 23.24
C MET A 276 -9.74 2.72 21.90
N PHE A 277 -10.46 3.26 20.91
CA PHE A 277 -9.84 3.60 19.63
C PHE A 277 -8.87 4.77 19.73
N ALA A 278 -9.15 5.76 20.59
CA ALA A 278 -8.22 6.87 20.86
C ALA A 278 -6.89 6.38 21.45
N GLU A 279 -6.95 5.37 22.34
CA GLU A 279 -5.79 4.71 22.94
C GLU A 279 -5.05 3.81 21.93
N LEU A 280 -5.75 2.84 21.34
CA LEU A 280 -5.12 1.76 20.58
C LEU A 280 -4.87 2.10 19.11
N LYS A 281 -5.64 3.03 18.53
CA LYS A 281 -5.63 3.40 17.11
C LYS A 281 -5.71 2.20 16.15
N ASN A 282 -6.31 1.10 16.60
CA ASN A 282 -6.41 -0.16 15.87
C ASN A 282 -7.71 -0.89 16.23
N LEU A 283 -8.68 -0.87 15.31
CA LEU A 283 -10.01 -1.47 15.53
C LEU A 283 -10.00 -2.98 15.78
N ARG A 284 -8.98 -3.72 15.30
CA ARG A 284 -8.85 -5.14 15.64
C ARG A 284 -8.55 -5.34 17.12
N ALA A 285 -7.65 -4.52 17.66
CA ALA A 285 -7.31 -4.57 19.06
C ALA A 285 -8.49 -4.11 19.93
N VAL A 286 -9.23 -3.08 19.50
CA VAL A 286 -10.47 -2.64 20.16
C VAL A 286 -11.50 -3.77 20.19
N LYS A 287 -11.78 -4.42 19.04
CA LYS A 287 -12.72 -5.54 18.96
C LYS A 287 -12.36 -6.67 19.93
N ILE A 288 -11.08 -7.05 19.99
CA ILE A 288 -10.59 -8.10 20.89
C ILE A 288 -10.74 -7.67 22.36
N LYS A 289 -10.33 -6.43 22.70
CA LYS A 289 -10.38 -5.91 24.08
C LYS A 289 -11.82 -5.75 24.60
N MET A 290 -12.76 -5.41 23.72
CA MET A 290 -14.19 -5.35 24.02
C MET A 290 -14.89 -6.71 23.98
N ASN A 291 -14.20 -7.77 23.52
CA ASN A 291 -14.82 -9.05 23.16
C ASN A 291 -16.07 -8.88 22.27
N SER A 292 -16.03 -7.89 21.36
CA SER A 292 -17.21 -7.50 20.58
C SER A 292 -17.46 -8.46 19.43
N LYS A 293 -18.70 -8.92 19.28
CA LYS A 293 -19.15 -9.73 18.14
C LYS A 293 -19.41 -8.91 16.87
N ARG A 294 -19.43 -7.59 16.95
CA ARG A 294 -19.68 -6.69 15.81
C ARG A 294 -18.57 -6.78 14.76
N SER A 295 -18.89 -6.53 13.49
CA SER A 295 -17.87 -6.54 12.43
C SER A 295 -16.93 -5.32 12.55
N ILE A 296 -15.66 -5.48 12.18
CA ILE A 296 -14.70 -4.35 12.19
C ILE A 296 -15.17 -3.21 11.28
N ARG A 297 -15.87 -3.55 10.19
CA ARG A 297 -16.41 -2.58 9.24
C ARG A 297 -17.53 -1.75 9.88
N ASP A 298 -18.40 -2.40 10.64
CA ASP A 298 -19.46 -1.74 11.39
C ASP A 298 -18.88 -0.77 12.43
N MET A 299 -17.92 -1.22 13.24
CA MET A 299 -17.19 -0.37 14.19
C MET A 299 -16.52 0.84 13.51
N TYR A 300 -15.91 0.63 12.34
CA TYR A 300 -15.30 1.72 11.57
C TYR A 300 -16.32 2.75 11.10
N ASN A 301 -17.46 2.30 10.57
CA ASN A 301 -18.52 3.18 10.09
C ASN A 301 -19.06 4.05 11.24
N GLN A 302 -19.24 3.45 12.43
CA GLN A 302 -19.74 4.17 13.59
C GLN A 302 -18.75 5.22 14.12
N LEU A 303 -17.46 4.92 14.14
CA LEU A 303 -16.44 5.82 14.67
C LEU A 303 -16.01 6.92 13.68
N ARG A 304 -16.23 6.72 12.38
CA ARG A 304 -15.91 7.71 11.34
C ARG A 304 -16.94 8.83 11.23
N ASN A 305 -18.20 8.58 11.56
CA ASN A 305 -19.30 9.56 11.47
C ASN A 305 -19.34 10.51 12.70
N ARG A 306 -18.18 10.88 13.25
CA ARG A 306 -18.04 11.90 14.29
C ARG A 306 -17.52 13.20 13.70
#